data_AF-A0A921B0U1-F1
#
_entry.id   AF-A0A921B0U1-F1
#
_cell.length_a   1.000
_cell.length_b   1.000
_cell.length_c   1.000
_cell.angle_alpha   90.00
_cell.angle_beta   90.00
_cell.angle_gamma   90.00
#
_symmetry.space_group_name_H-M   'P 1'
#
loop_
_entity.id
_entity.type
_entity.pdbx_description
1 polymer ?
#
loop_
_entity_poly.entity_id
_entity_poly.type
_entity_poly.pdbx_seq_one_letter_code
_entity_poly.pdbx_strand_id
1 'polypeptide(L)'
;MKKLAFLLIGLVALQATAFAADDKPVKVTDLPQTAQQFISDHFSGHKVAMAKMDSELFEKSYEVIFTNGDKVEFDRSGEWTEVQYREGAVPAAIVPAAITKYVTENYPDAYIRSIERDRHAYEVNLSNRWEIKFDLNFNVIDLDN
;
A
#
# COMPACT_ATOMS: atom_id res chain seq x y z
N MET A 1 -48.55 -27.40 -15.00
CA MET A 1 -48.00 -26.74 -16.20
C MET A 1 -46.53 -27.10 -16.31
N LYS A 2 -46.13 -27.64 -17.48
CA LYS A 2 -44.81 -27.66 -18.15
C LYS A 2 -43.58 -28.01 -17.28
N LYS A 3 -43.03 -29.25 -17.34
CA LYS A 3 -41.99 -29.78 -18.28
C LYS A 3 -40.66 -28.97 -18.14
N LEU A 4 -39.43 -29.47 -17.98
CA LEU A 4 -38.65 -30.68 -18.33
C LEU A 4 -37.55 -30.85 -17.24
N ALA A 5 -37.16 -32.03 -16.73
CA ALA A 5 -36.45 -33.17 -17.34
C ALA A 5 -34.97 -32.91 -17.75
N PHE A 6 -34.07 -33.43 -16.89
CA PHE A 6 -32.81 -34.15 -17.15
C PHE A 6 -31.60 -33.53 -17.87
N LEU A 7 -30.49 -33.54 -17.12
CA LEU A 7 -29.16 -34.10 -17.45
C LEU A 7 -28.38 -33.49 -18.65
N LEU A 8 -27.20 -32.92 -18.39
CA LEU A 8 -25.94 -33.51 -18.85
C LEU A 8 -24.71 -32.83 -18.23
N ILE A 9 -23.71 -33.68 -18.04
CA ILE A 9 -22.35 -33.46 -17.56
C ILE A 9 -21.63 -32.36 -18.33
N GLY A 10 -21.02 -31.44 -17.58
CA GLY A 10 -19.94 -30.58 -18.02
C GLY A 10 -19.04 -30.33 -16.82
N LEU A 11 -18.28 -31.35 -16.42
CA LEU A 11 -17.16 -31.18 -15.49
C LEU A 11 -16.09 -30.37 -16.24
N VAL A 12 -16.29 -29.06 -16.34
CA VAL A 12 -15.20 -28.16 -16.73
C VAL A 12 -14.32 -28.11 -15.50
N ALA A 13 -13.34 -29.00 -15.44
CA ALA A 13 -12.13 -28.72 -14.71
C ALA A 13 -11.53 -27.48 -15.39
N LEU A 14 -11.91 -26.29 -14.93
CA LEU A 14 -10.99 -25.17 -15.02
C LEU A 14 -9.78 -25.63 -14.23
N GLN A 15 -8.79 -26.15 -14.94
CA GLN A 15 -7.42 -25.98 -14.52
C GLN A 15 -7.24 -24.46 -14.49
N ALA A 16 -7.64 -23.84 -13.38
CA ALA A 16 -7.02 -22.61 -12.98
C ALA A 16 -5.55 -22.99 -12.89
N THR A 17 -4.79 -22.65 -13.93
CA THR A 17 -3.38 -22.36 -13.73
C THR A 17 -3.40 -21.38 -12.58
N ALA A 18 -3.01 -21.85 -11.39
CA ALA A 18 -2.62 -20.94 -10.34
C ALA A 18 -1.55 -20.07 -10.98
N PHE A 19 -1.92 -18.85 -11.36
CA PHE A 19 -0.95 -17.76 -11.39
C PHE A 19 -0.52 -17.68 -9.94
N ALA A 20 0.56 -18.40 -9.65
CA ALA A 20 1.18 -18.32 -8.35
C ALA A 20 1.84 -16.95 -8.38
N ALA A 21 1.20 -15.97 -7.74
CA ALA A 21 1.73 -14.64 -7.43
C ALA A 21 3.26 -14.71 -7.37
N ASP A 22 3.87 -14.29 -8.48
CA ASP A 22 5.28 -14.53 -8.77
C ASP A 22 6.10 -13.42 -8.07
N ASP A 23 5.87 -13.27 -6.75
CA ASP A 23 6.60 -12.37 -5.86
C ASP A 23 8.09 -12.69 -6.00
N LYS A 24 8.83 -11.83 -6.70
CA LYS A 24 10.25 -12.04 -6.98
C LYS A 24 11.09 -11.32 -5.94
N PRO A 25 11.87 -12.02 -5.11
CA PRO A 25 12.83 -11.37 -4.23
C PRO A 25 13.81 -10.53 -5.06
N VAL A 26 14.03 -9.29 -4.64
CA VAL A 26 14.96 -8.35 -5.28
C VAL A 26 15.86 -7.72 -4.23
N LYS A 27 16.99 -7.14 -4.66
CA LYS A 27 17.80 -6.28 -3.79
C LYS A 27 17.30 -4.85 -3.89
N VAL A 28 17.50 -4.05 -2.85
CA VAL A 28 17.22 -2.59 -2.88
C VAL A 28 17.91 -1.92 -4.06
N THR A 29 19.11 -2.37 -4.43
CA THR A 29 19.86 -1.86 -5.59
C THR A 29 19.20 -2.13 -6.94
N ASP A 30 18.23 -3.05 -6.99
CA ASP A 30 17.50 -3.42 -8.20
C ASP A 30 16.18 -2.62 -8.33
N LEU A 31 15.81 -1.82 -7.33
CA LEU A 31 14.64 -0.93 -7.37
C LEU A 31 14.91 0.28 -8.29
N PRO A 32 13.87 0.99 -8.76
CA PRO A 32 14.06 2.26 -9.45
C PRO A 32 14.84 3.26 -8.58
N GLN A 33 15.64 4.12 -9.23
CA GLN A 33 16.51 5.07 -8.51
C GLN A 33 15.74 5.99 -7.56
N THR A 34 14.52 6.40 -7.93
CA THR A 34 13.62 7.19 -7.08
C THR A 34 13.29 6.47 -5.77
N ALA A 35 12.98 5.18 -5.82
CA ALA A 35 12.70 4.39 -4.62
C ALA A 35 13.95 4.21 -3.75
N GLN A 36 15.12 3.98 -4.38
CA GLN A 36 16.39 3.91 -3.65
C GLN A 36 16.70 5.22 -2.90
N GLN A 37 16.45 6.36 -3.55
CA GLN A 37 16.64 7.68 -2.95
C GLN A 37 15.65 7.89 -1.78
N PHE A 38 14.37 7.54 -1.98
CA PHE A 38 13.36 7.64 -0.93
C PHE A 38 13.72 6.81 0.32
N ILE A 39 14.18 5.57 0.14
CA ILE A 39 14.65 4.71 1.23
C ILE A 39 15.85 5.33 1.93
N SER A 40 16.81 5.88 1.17
CA SER A 40 17.98 6.56 1.74
C SER A 40 17.58 7.78 2.57
N ASP A 41 16.64 8.59 2.09
CA ASP A 41 16.28 9.85 2.72
C ASP A 41 15.40 9.67 3.96
N HIS A 42 14.46 8.72 3.91
CA HIS A 42 13.43 8.57 4.95
C HIS A 42 13.64 7.36 5.86
N PHE A 43 14.44 6.40 5.44
CA PHE A 43 14.67 5.14 6.16
C PHE A 43 16.17 4.88 6.43
N SER A 44 17.02 5.91 6.40
CA SER A 44 18.44 5.82 6.79
C SER A 44 18.59 5.40 8.26
N GLY A 45 18.79 4.11 8.49
CA GLY A 45 18.87 3.51 9.83
C GLY A 45 17.98 2.29 9.98
N HIS A 46 16.97 2.14 9.12
CA HIS A 46 16.18 0.93 9.02
C HIS A 46 16.97 -0.15 8.28
N LYS A 47 16.96 -1.37 8.82
CA LYS A 47 17.54 -2.53 8.14
C LYS A 47 16.46 -3.20 7.30
N VAL A 48 16.73 -3.40 6.02
CA VAL A 48 15.82 -4.13 5.12
C VAL A 48 15.82 -5.61 5.49
N ALA A 49 14.63 -6.16 5.74
CA ALA A 49 14.41 -7.58 5.95
C ALA A 49 14.19 -8.29 4.61
N MET A 50 13.38 -7.71 3.74
CA MET A 50 13.09 -8.22 2.40
C MET A 50 12.71 -7.08 1.47
N ALA A 51 13.06 -7.22 0.19
CA ALA A 51 12.45 -6.46 -0.89
C ALA A 51 11.94 -7.45 -1.94
N LYS A 52 10.76 -7.18 -2.49
CA LYS A 52 10.14 -8.00 -3.53
C LYS A 52 9.56 -7.13 -4.64
N MET A 53 9.49 -7.72 -5.82
CA MET A 53 8.83 -7.16 -6.99
C MET A 53 7.57 -7.99 -7.24
N ASP A 54 6.42 -7.33 -7.24
CA ASP A 54 5.18 -7.93 -7.73
C ASP A 54 5.01 -7.58 -9.22
N SER A 55 4.61 -8.58 -9.99
CA SER A 55 4.38 -8.47 -11.43
C SER A 55 3.03 -9.05 -11.86
N GLU A 56 2.20 -9.52 -10.92
CA GLU A 56 0.88 -10.03 -11.20
C GLU A 56 -0.22 -8.96 -11.07
N LEU A 57 -1.39 -9.29 -11.59
CA LEU A 57 -2.57 -8.43 -11.73
C LEU A 57 -2.45 -7.42 -12.87
N PHE A 58 -1.90 -6.20 -12.74
CA PHE A 58 -1.92 -5.23 -13.86
C PHE A 58 -0.80 -4.18 -13.91
N GLU A 59 -0.01 -3.99 -12.85
CA GLU A 59 1.12 -3.04 -12.84
C GLU A 59 2.28 -3.55 -11.97
N LYS A 60 3.51 -3.27 -12.40
CA LYS A 60 4.71 -3.64 -11.66
C LYS A 60 4.84 -2.78 -10.41
N SER A 61 5.00 -3.39 -9.24
CA SER A 61 5.25 -2.68 -7.98
C SER A 61 6.44 -3.29 -7.24
N TYR A 62 6.93 -2.56 -6.24
CA TYR A 62 8.02 -2.99 -5.38
C TYR A 62 7.60 -2.79 -3.93
N GLU A 63 7.82 -3.79 -3.09
CA GLU A 63 7.58 -3.72 -1.66
C GLU A 63 8.89 -3.92 -0.91
N VAL A 64 9.15 -3.08 0.09
CA VAL A 64 10.30 -3.18 0.99
C VAL A 64 9.79 -3.28 2.42
N ILE A 65 10.12 -4.37 3.09
CA ILE A 65 9.81 -4.62 4.49
C ILE A 65 11.10 -4.48 5.30
N PHE A 66 11.04 -3.71 6.38
CA PHE A 66 12.15 -3.50 7.31
C PHE A 66 12.08 -4.47 8.49
N THR A 67 13.21 -4.69 9.17
CA THR A 67 13.31 -5.63 10.30
C THR A 67 12.48 -5.25 11.52
N ASN A 68 12.12 -3.97 11.67
CA ASN A 68 11.18 -3.51 12.70
C ASN A 68 9.70 -3.67 12.27
N GLY A 69 9.45 -4.15 11.05
CA GLY A 69 8.13 -4.39 10.50
C GLY A 69 7.51 -3.21 9.76
N ASP A 70 8.23 -2.09 9.64
CA ASP A 70 7.80 -1.00 8.77
C ASP A 70 7.84 -1.46 7.30
N LYS A 71 6.99 -0.86 6.48
CA LYS A 71 6.80 -1.21 5.07
C LYS A 71 6.74 0.06 4.22
N VAL A 72 7.31 -0.02 3.02
CA VAL A 72 7.06 0.95 1.95
C VAL A 72 6.81 0.21 0.65
N GLU A 73 5.80 0.65 -0.09
CA GLU A 73 5.49 0.20 -1.44
C GLU A 73 5.76 1.30 -2.45
N PHE A 74 6.18 0.89 -3.64
CA PHE A 74 6.49 1.76 -4.76
C PHE A 74 5.82 1.27 -6.03
N ASP A 75 5.42 2.22 -6.87
CA ASP A 75 5.00 1.93 -8.23
C ASP A 75 6.18 1.54 -9.14
N ARG A 76 5.88 1.27 -10.42
CA ARG A 76 6.88 0.90 -11.43
C ARG A 76 7.99 1.94 -11.60
N SER A 77 7.69 3.22 -11.37
CA SER A 77 8.62 4.34 -11.51
C SER A 77 9.47 4.58 -10.25
N GLY A 78 9.08 3.97 -9.13
CA GLY A 78 9.74 4.13 -7.83
C GLY A 78 9.14 5.23 -6.97
N GLU A 79 7.99 5.79 -7.36
CA GLU A 79 7.23 6.70 -6.51
C GLU A 79 6.51 5.87 -5.44
N TRP A 80 6.56 6.31 -4.19
CA TRP A 80 5.91 5.57 -3.11
C TRP A 80 4.39 5.60 -3.28
N THR A 81 3.74 4.48 -2.98
CA THR A 81 2.28 4.30 -2.99
C THR A 81 1.74 4.03 -1.60
N GLU A 82 2.51 3.37 -0.74
CA GLU A 82 2.18 3.16 0.67
C GLU A 82 3.42 3.36 1.54
N VAL A 83 3.25 4.00 2.68
CA VAL A 83 4.21 4.01 3.78
C VAL A 83 3.49 3.61 5.06
N GLN A 84 3.96 2.55 5.71
CA GLN A 84 3.38 2.01 6.94
C GLN A 84 4.46 1.88 8.01
N TYR A 85 4.18 2.45 9.19
CA TYR A 85 4.96 2.25 10.39
C TYR A 85 4.22 1.25 11.29
N ARG A 86 4.86 0.12 11.60
CA ARG A 86 4.27 -0.91 12.46
C ARG A 86 4.08 -0.39 13.88
N GLU A 87 5.09 0.32 14.36
CA GLU A 87 5.09 0.96 15.67
C GLU A 87 5.40 2.45 15.52
N GLY A 88 4.66 3.30 16.22
CA GLY A 88 4.81 4.75 16.12
C GLY A 88 4.20 5.33 14.83
N ALA A 89 4.63 6.54 14.49
CA ALA A 89 3.99 7.38 13.47
C ALA A 89 4.83 7.50 12.21
N VAL A 90 4.16 7.59 11.06
CA VAL A 90 4.78 8.01 9.80
C VAL A 90 5.37 9.43 9.99
N PRO A 91 6.66 9.65 9.67
CA PRO A 91 7.27 10.97 9.79
C PRO A 91 6.54 12.04 8.97
N ALA A 92 6.34 13.22 9.57
CA ALA A 92 5.66 14.34 8.92
C ALA A 92 6.36 14.83 7.63
N ALA A 93 7.63 14.50 7.42
CA ALA A 93 8.35 14.80 6.19
C ALA A 93 7.83 14.01 4.96
N ILE A 94 7.14 12.89 5.19
CA ILE A 94 6.56 12.04 4.13
C ILE A 94 5.12 12.46 3.83
N VAL A 95 4.39 12.93 4.85
CA VAL A 95 2.96 13.25 4.77
C VAL A 95 2.75 14.68 4.24
N PRO A 96 1.81 14.92 3.30
CA PRO A 96 1.43 16.27 2.92
C PRO A 96 1.05 17.13 4.14
N ALA A 97 1.58 18.35 4.20
CA ALA A 97 1.40 19.23 5.37
C ALA A 97 -0.08 19.51 5.71
N ALA A 98 -0.95 19.58 4.70
CA ALA A 98 -2.38 19.76 4.89
C ALA A 98 -3.03 18.58 5.63
N ILE A 99 -2.66 17.33 5.30
CA ILE A 99 -3.14 16.12 5.97
C ILE A 99 -2.62 16.08 7.41
N THR A 100 -1.33 16.35 7.61
CA THR A 100 -0.73 16.42 8.96
C THR A 100 -1.46 17.42 9.85
N LYS A 101 -1.75 18.61 9.31
CA LYS A 101 -2.50 19.66 10.01
C LYS A 101 -3.91 19.18 10.36
N TYR A 102 -4.65 18.62 9.39
CA TYR A 102 -6.00 18.12 9.61
C TYR A 102 -6.04 17.06 10.72
N VAL A 103 -5.15 16.07 10.68
CA VAL A 103 -5.10 15.01 11.69
C VAL A 103 -4.78 15.59 13.07
N THR A 104 -3.80 16.50 13.17
CA THR A 104 -3.43 17.11 14.46
C THR A 104 -4.56 17.94 15.07
N GLU A 105 -5.33 18.65 14.25
CA GLU A 105 -6.44 19.50 14.71
C GLU A 105 -7.68 18.70 15.11
N ASN A 106 -7.98 17.60 14.40
CA ASN A 106 -9.22 16.84 14.59
C ASN A 106 -9.05 15.56 15.43
N TYR A 107 -7.85 15.02 15.51
CA TYR A 107 -7.51 13.79 16.23
C TYR A 107 -6.23 13.96 17.06
N PRO A 108 -6.21 14.88 18.04
CA PRO A 108 -4.99 15.30 18.75
C PRO A 108 -4.29 14.18 19.54
N ASP A 109 -5.02 13.14 19.92
CA ASP A 109 -4.48 11.97 20.63
C ASP A 109 -4.10 10.81 19.68
N ALA A 110 -4.27 11.00 18.37
CA ALA A 110 -3.94 10.02 17.35
C ALA A 110 -2.74 10.43 16.51
N TYR A 111 -2.15 9.45 15.83
CA TYR A 111 -1.07 9.67 14.88
C TYR A 111 -1.29 8.80 13.64
N ILE A 112 -0.68 9.19 12.52
CA ILE A 112 -0.77 8.47 11.24
C ILE A 112 0.11 7.22 11.32
N ARG A 113 -0.50 6.04 11.19
CA ARG A 113 0.19 4.73 11.14
C ARG A 113 0.56 4.32 9.73
N SER A 114 -0.33 4.57 8.77
CA SER A 114 0.01 4.44 7.35
C SER A 114 -0.60 5.57 6.54
N ILE A 115 0.05 5.84 5.42
CA ILE A 115 -0.43 6.71 4.37
C ILE A 115 -0.29 6.00 3.03
N GLU A 116 -1.37 6.02 2.27
CA GLU A 116 -1.45 5.48 0.92
C GLU A 116 -1.81 6.60 -0.05
N ARG A 117 -1.35 6.49 -1.30
CA ARG A 117 -1.74 7.40 -2.37
C ARG A 117 -1.85 6.68 -3.70
N ASP A 118 -2.83 7.10 -4.48
CA ASP A 118 -2.96 6.76 -5.88
C ASP A 118 -3.12 8.04 -6.72
N ARG A 119 -3.51 7.90 -7.99
CA ARG A 119 -3.71 9.04 -8.89
C ARG A 119 -4.96 9.88 -8.59
N HIS A 120 -5.76 9.55 -7.57
CA HIS A 120 -7.02 10.20 -7.25
C HIS A 120 -7.12 10.67 -5.80
N ALA A 121 -6.48 9.98 -4.87
CA ALA A 121 -6.69 10.20 -3.45
C ALA A 121 -5.45 9.88 -2.61
N TYR A 122 -5.49 10.41 -1.39
CA TYR A 122 -4.68 9.95 -0.26
C TYR A 122 -5.60 9.24 0.73
N GLU A 123 -5.07 8.24 1.40
CA GLU A 123 -5.75 7.55 2.50
C GLU A 123 -4.80 7.47 3.68
N VAL A 124 -5.26 7.79 4.88
CA VAL A 124 -4.46 7.66 6.10
C VAL A 124 -5.19 6.80 7.11
N ASN A 125 -4.45 5.85 7.67
CA ASN A 125 -4.91 5.03 8.78
C ASN A 125 -4.29 5.56 10.07
N LEU A 126 -5.13 5.88 11.04
CA LEU A 126 -4.72 6.45 12.32
C LEU A 126 -4.50 5.37 13.39
N SER A 127 -3.77 5.74 14.44
CA SER A 127 -3.50 4.90 15.62
C SER A 127 -4.77 4.48 16.38
N ASN A 128 -5.82 5.28 16.28
CA ASN A 128 -7.12 5.05 16.90
C ASN A 128 -8.13 4.31 15.99
N ARG A 129 -7.67 3.73 14.86
CA ARG A 129 -8.42 2.95 13.85
C ARG A 129 -9.29 3.75 12.87
N TRP A 130 -9.31 5.07 12.96
CA TRP A 130 -9.91 5.88 11.90
C TRP A 130 -9.13 5.76 10.60
N GLU A 131 -9.85 5.58 9.52
CA GLU A 131 -9.39 5.71 8.14
C GLU A 131 -9.96 7.00 7.56
N ILE A 132 -9.11 7.81 6.94
CA ILE A 132 -9.50 9.11 6.38
C ILE A 132 -9.02 9.20 4.94
N LYS A 133 -9.95 9.43 4.02
CA LYS A 133 -9.66 9.61 2.61
C LYS A 133 -9.73 11.08 2.22
N PHE A 134 -8.71 11.53 1.50
CA PHE A 134 -8.59 12.89 0.97
C PHE A 134 -8.53 12.86 -0.55
N ASP A 135 -9.14 13.85 -1.20
CA ASP A 135 -8.87 14.13 -2.61
C ASP A 135 -7.46 14.73 -2.81
N LEU A 136 -7.05 14.95 -4.07
CA LEU A 136 -5.75 15.55 -4.40
C LEU A 136 -5.60 17.02 -3.95
N ASN A 137 -6.70 17.69 -3.58
CA ASN A 137 -6.68 19.04 -2.99
C ASN A 137 -6.68 19.00 -1.45
N PHE A 138 -6.55 17.80 -0.87
CA PHE A 138 -6.56 17.55 0.57
C PHE A 138 -7.90 17.86 1.26
N ASN A 139 -9.01 17.83 0.51
CA ASN A 139 -10.34 17.83 1.10
C ASN A 139 -10.71 16.41 1.54
N VAL A 140 -11.30 16.28 2.73
CA VAL A 140 -11.84 14.99 3.18
C VAL A 140 -13.01 14.59 2.29
N ILE A 141 -12.95 13.37 1.75
CA ILE A 141 -13.98 12.79 0.88
C ILE A 141 -14.60 11.52 1.46
N ASP A 142 -13.92 10.86 2.41
CA ASP A 142 -14.45 9.71 3.13
C ASP A 142 -13.82 9.57 4.52
N LEU A 143 -14.56 8.94 5.44
CA LEU A 143 -14.20 8.72 6.85
C LEU A 143 -14.86 7.43 7.35
N ASP A 144 -14.07 6.45 7.78
CA ASP A 144 -14.54 5.18 8.34
C ASP A 144 -13.73 4.74 9.59
N ASN A 145 -14.29 3.86 10.42
CA ASN A 145 -13.63 3.27 11.61
C ASN A 145 -14.22 1.94 12.05
#